data_AF-A0A699WVD9-F1
#
_entry.id   AF-A0A699WVD9-F1
#
_cell.length_a   1.000
_cell.length_b   1.000
_cell.length_c   1.000
_cell.angle_alpha   90.00
_cell.angle_beta   90.00
_cell.angle_gamma   90.00
#
_symmetry.space_group_name_H-M   'P 1'
#
loop_
_entity.id
_entity.type
_entity.pdbx_description
1 polymer ?
#
loop_
_entity_poly.entity_id
_entity_poly.type
_entity_poly.pdbx_seq_one_letter_code
_entity_poly.pdbx_strand_id
1 'polypeptide(L)'
;MPPRKSIRGNPPPPLTQDTVNQMIQESVEAAIRVEREGVQNEANHANGPNVAPVARECTYADFMKCSPITFRGNEGAVGLIRWIKKTKMVFT
;
A
#
# COMPACT_ATOMS: atom_id res chain seq x y z
N MET A 1 39.72 31.46 -38.56
CA MET A 1 39.56 30.33 -37.60
C MET A 1 38.22 30.51 -36.89
N PRO A 2 37.38 29.47 -36.73
CA PRO A 2 36.09 29.64 -36.05
C PRO A 2 36.30 29.70 -34.53
N PRO A 3 35.46 30.43 -33.78
CA PRO A 3 35.59 30.54 -32.33
C PRO A 3 35.10 29.24 -31.68
N ARG A 4 35.90 28.70 -30.75
CA ARG A 4 35.53 27.54 -29.92
C ARG A 4 34.35 27.94 -29.03
N LYS A 5 33.22 27.26 -29.19
CA LYS A 5 32.08 27.35 -28.27
C LYS A 5 32.51 26.76 -26.92
N SER A 6 32.77 27.64 -25.95
CA SER A 6 32.96 27.26 -24.55
C SER A 6 31.64 26.73 -24.00
N ILE A 7 31.52 25.42 -23.86
CA ILE A 7 30.47 24.79 -23.07
C ILE A 7 30.84 25.05 -21.61
N ARG A 8 30.45 26.23 -21.11
CA ARG A 8 30.48 26.53 -19.69
C ARG A 8 29.34 25.72 -19.09
N GLY A 9 29.64 24.51 -18.60
CA GLY A 9 28.68 23.77 -17.78
C GLY A 9 28.25 24.67 -16.64
N ASN A 10 26.95 24.81 -16.42
CA ASN A 10 26.43 25.59 -15.30
C ASN A 10 27.08 25.07 -14.00
N PRO A 11 27.55 25.96 -13.10
CA PRO A 11 28.05 25.52 -11.80
C PRO A 11 26.93 24.76 -11.08
N PRO A 12 27.25 23.69 -10.32
CA PRO A 12 26.27 23.01 -9.50
C PRO A 12 25.60 24.03 -8.58
N PRO A 13 24.27 23.93 -8.35
CA PRO A 13 23.57 24.83 -7.45
C PRO A 13 24.30 24.89 -6.10
N PRO A 14 24.53 26.10 -5.54
CA PRO A 14 25.06 26.23 -4.20
C PRO A 14 24.21 25.40 -3.23
N LEU A 15 24.83 24.53 -2.43
CA LEU A 15 24.14 23.73 -1.41
C LEU A 15 23.77 24.61 -0.21
N THR A 16 22.93 25.62 -0.45
CA THR A 16 22.36 26.46 0.60
C THR A 16 21.16 25.77 1.23
N GLN A 17 20.84 26.13 2.45
CA GLN A 17 19.69 25.59 3.18
C GLN A 17 18.37 25.77 2.38
N ASP A 18 18.25 26.85 1.62
CA ASP A 18 17.10 27.12 0.76
C ASP A 18 16.97 26.11 -0.38
N THR A 19 18.09 25.71 -0.99
CA THR A 19 18.10 24.65 -2.01
C THR A 19 17.70 23.31 -1.43
N VAL A 20 18.14 22.98 -0.22
CA VAL A 20 17.72 21.75 0.47
C VAL A 20 16.22 21.78 0.78
N ASN A 21 15.71 22.89 1.31
CA ASN A 21 14.28 23.06 1.59
C ASN A 21 13.43 22.95 0.32
N GLN A 22 13.89 23.53 -0.78
CA GLN A 22 13.22 23.44 -2.07
C GLN A 22 13.15 22.00 -2.59
N MET A 23 14.26 21.26 -2.51
CA MET A 23 14.29 19.84 -2.92
C MET A 23 13.35 18.97 -2.07
N ILE A 24 13.27 19.24 -0.76
CA ILE A 24 12.33 18.56 0.13
C ILE A 24 10.90 18.85 -0.30
N GLN A 25 10.57 20.13 -0.54
CA GLN A 25 9.23 20.54 -0.95
C GLN A 25 8.83 19.89 -2.28
N GLU A 26 9.70 19.93 -3.28
CA GLU A 26 9.45 19.32 -4.60
C GLU A 26 9.24 17.81 -4.50
N SER A 27 10.01 17.14 -3.63
CA SER A 27 9.89 15.69 -3.39
C SER A 27 8.57 15.33 -2.71
N VAL A 28 8.14 16.13 -1.72
CA VAL A 28 6.85 15.93 -1.03
C VAL A 28 5.68 16.14 -2.00
N GLU A 29 5.72 17.18 -2.83
CA GLU A 29 4.68 17.43 -3.84
C GLU A 29 4.63 16.34 -4.91
N ALA A 30 5.78 15.81 -5.33
CA ALA A 30 5.85 14.68 -6.24
C ALA A 30 5.23 13.42 -5.63
N ALA A 31 5.53 13.10 -4.37
CA ALA A 31 4.94 11.97 -3.67
C ALA A 31 3.40 12.11 -3.56
N ILE A 32 2.89 13.29 -3.19
CA ILE A 32 1.45 13.54 -3.10
C ILE A 32 0.75 13.35 -4.46
N ARG A 33 1.38 13.76 -5.58
CA ARG A 33 0.82 13.53 -6.92
C ARG A 33 0.77 12.04 -7.26
N VAL A 34 1.85 11.31 -7.02
CA VAL A 34 1.92 9.85 -7.27
C VAL A 34 0.84 9.11 -6.49
N GLU A 35 0.64 9.46 -5.21
CA GLU A 35 -0.42 8.86 -4.38
C GLU A 35 -1.82 9.17 -4.94
N ARG A 36 -2.09 10.41 -5.37
CA ARG A 36 -3.38 10.79 -5.98
C ARG A 36 -3.66 10.06 -7.29
N GLU A 37 -2.65 9.89 -8.13
CA GLU A 37 -2.76 9.14 -9.39
C GLU A 37 -2.89 7.63 -9.14
N GLY A 38 -2.24 7.10 -8.09
CA GLY A 38 -2.40 5.73 -7.62
C GLY A 38 -3.85 5.41 -7.25
N VAL A 39 -4.46 6.25 -6.40
CA VAL A 39 -5.87 6.11 -5.98
C VAL A 39 -6.83 6.16 -7.18
N GLN A 40 -6.55 7.01 -8.18
CA GLN A 40 -7.35 7.08 -9.40
C GLN A 40 -7.16 5.86 -10.30
N ASN A 41 -5.97 5.26 -10.35
CA ASN A 41 -5.75 4.03 -11.12
C ASN A 41 -6.45 2.82 -10.46
N GLU A 42 -6.43 2.72 -9.13
CA GLU A 42 -7.12 1.65 -8.40
C GLU A 42 -8.64 1.68 -8.63
N ALA A 43 -9.24 2.88 -8.70
CA ALA A 43 -10.64 3.04 -9.08
C ALA A 43 -10.95 2.54 -10.50
N ASN A 44 -9.97 2.61 -11.43
CA ASN A 44 -10.11 2.14 -12.81
C ASN A 44 -9.74 0.65 -12.99
N HIS A 45 -8.95 0.06 -12.09
CA HIS A 45 -8.57 -1.36 -12.13
C HIS A 45 -9.67 -2.31 -11.62
N ALA A 46 -10.78 -1.76 -11.12
CA ALA A 46 -11.97 -2.54 -10.73
C ALA A 46 -12.75 -3.14 -11.91
N ASN A 47 -12.33 -2.90 -13.17
CA ASN A 47 -13.09 -3.26 -14.38
C ASN A 47 -12.41 -4.32 -15.28
N GLY A 48 -11.55 -5.18 -14.73
CA GLY A 48 -10.94 -6.30 -15.45
C GLY A 48 -11.61 -7.65 -15.13
N PRO A 49 -11.96 -8.49 -16.13
CA PRO A 49 -12.47 -9.84 -15.90
C PRO A 49 -11.32 -10.80 -15.58
N ASN A 50 -10.72 -10.62 -14.40
CA ASN A 50 -9.92 -11.64 -13.75
C ASN A 50 -10.58 -11.88 -12.39
N VAL A 51 -11.61 -12.71 -12.38
CA VAL A 51 -12.25 -13.16 -11.15
C VAL A 51 -11.28 -14.13 -10.46
N ALA A 52 -10.22 -13.58 -9.86
CA ALA A 52 -9.79 -14.09 -8.57
C ALA A 52 -11.05 -14.21 -7.73
N PRO A 53 -11.27 -15.31 -6.99
CA PRO A 53 -12.44 -15.41 -6.14
C PRO A 53 -12.43 -14.17 -5.25
N VAL A 54 -13.35 -13.25 -5.56
CA VAL A 54 -13.58 -12.07 -4.74
C VAL A 54 -13.75 -12.63 -3.35
N ALA A 55 -12.85 -12.24 -2.44
CA ALA A 55 -12.99 -12.59 -1.04
C ALA A 55 -14.37 -12.07 -0.65
N ARG A 56 -15.35 -12.98 -0.62
CA ARG A 56 -16.73 -12.60 -0.32
C ARG A 56 -16.67 -12.04 1.08
N GLU A 57 -17.09 -10.79 1.24
CA GLU A 57 -17.18 -10.18 2.56
C GLU A 57 -18.12 -11.06 3.39
N CYS A 58 -17.55 -11.85 4.29
CA CYS A 58 -18.29 -12.73 5.17
C CYS A 58 -18.54 -11.95 6.45
N THR A 59 -19.81 -11.65 6.73
CA THR A 59 -20.16 -10.97 7.98
C THR A 59 -19.97 -11.93 9.16
N TYR A 60 -19.84 -11.39 10.37
CA TYR A 60 -19.83 -12.23 11.57
C TYR A 60 -21.09 -13.10 11.69
N ALA A 61 -22.25 -12.60 11.24
CA ALA A 61 -23.49 -13.37 11.24
C ALA A 61 -23.41 -14.58 10.29
N ASP A 62 -22.81 -14.41 9.12
CA ASP A 62 -22.63 -15.50 8.16
C ASP A 62 -21.60 -16.53 8.66
N PHE A 63 -20.54 -16.08 9.33
CA PHE A 63 -19.61 -16.97 10.02
C PHE A 63 -20.30 -17.82 11.09
N MET A 64 -21.20 -17.23 11.89
CA MET A 64 -21.93 -17.96 12.94
C MET A 64 -22.92 -18.98 12.38
N LYS A 65 -23.52 -18.74 11.20
CA LYS A 65 -24.40 -19.72 10.52
C LYS A 65 -23.65 -20.99 10.12
N CYS A 66 -22.34 -20.89 9.86
CA CYS A 66 -21.50 -22.05 9.52
C CYS A 66 -21.16 -22.93 10.74
N SER A 67 -21.72 -22.65 11.92
CA SER A 67 -21.46 -23.41 13.16
C SER A 67 -19.96 -23.55 13.44
N PRO A 68 -19.25 -22.42 13.66
CA PRO A 68 -17.80 -22.44 13.79
C PRO A 68 -17.38 -23.24 15.02
N ILE A 69 -16.13 -23.73 14.98
CA ILE A 69 -15.50 -24.38 16.14
C ILE A 69 -15.61 -23.43 17.34
N THR A 70 -16.09 -23.92 18.49
CA THR A 70 -16.21 -23.09 19.69
C THR A 70 -14.85 -22.89 20.35
N PHE A 71 -14.51 -21.65 20.71
CA PHE A 71 -13.35 -21.36 21.55
C PHE A 71 -13.75 -21.47 23.04
N ARG A 72 -13.06 -22.34 23.78
CA ARG A 72 -13.18 -22.40 25.24
C ARG A 72 -12.13 -21.45 25.81
N GLY A 73 -12.56 -20.34 26.40
CA GLY A 73 -11.69 -19.24 26.84
C GLY A 73 -10.71 -19.56 27.99
N ASN A 74 -10.41 -20.83 28.25
CA ASN A 74 -9.51 -21.27 29.32
C ASN A 74 -8.03 -21.38 28.87
N GLU A 75 -7.75 -21.30 27.57
CA GLU A 75 -6.40 -21.43 27.00
C GLU A 75 -5.68 -20.08 26.77
N GLY A 76 -6.30 -18.95 27.14
CA GLY A 76 -5.71 -17.62 27.02
C GLY A 76 -5.34 -17.23 25.58
N ALA A 77 -4.33 -16.37 25.42
CA ALA A 77 -3.89 -15.88 24.11
C ALA A 77 -3.38 -16.99 23.17
N VAL A 78 -2.69 -17.99 23.73
CA VAL A 78 -2.16 -19.13 22.96
C VAL A 78 -3.30 -19.95 22.37
N GLY A 79 -4.36 -20.22 23.16
CA GLY A 79 -5.56 -20.89 22.68
C GLY A 79 -6.29 -20.11 21.62
N LEU A 80 -6.39 -18.78 21.78
CA LEU A 80 -7.05 -17.91 20.80
C LEU A 80 -6.33 -17.97 19.44
N ILE A 81 -5.00 -17.86 19.44
CA ILE A 81 -4.20 -17.96 18.20
C ILE A 81 -4.39 -19.33 17.54
N ARG A 82 -4.33 -20.40 18.33
CA ARG A 82 -4.54 -21.77 17.84
C ARG A 82 -5.94 -21.95 17.24
N TRP A 83 -6.96 -21.40 17.90
CA TRP A 83 -8.34 -21.45 17.44
C TRP A 83 -8.52 -20.71 16.11
N ILE A 84 -8.00 -19.48 15.98
CA ILE A 84 -8.04 -18.70 14.73
C ILE A 84 -7.35 -19.46 13.58
N LYS A 85 -6.19 -20.09 13.86
CA LYS A 85 -5.49 -20.88 12.85
C LYS A 85 -6.33 -22.09 12.39
N LYS A 86 -7.02 -22.75 13.33
CA LYS A 86 -7.87 -23.90 13.03
C LYS A 86 -9.13 -23.51 12.26
N THR A 87 -9.77 -22.38 12.60
CA THR A 87 -10.93 -21.90 11.86
C THR A 87 -10.55 -21.51 10.44
N LYS A 88 -9.45 -20.80 10.21
CA LYS A 88 -8.96 -20.47 8.86
C LYS A 88 -8.74 -21.71 7.97
N MET A 89 -8.23 -22.80 8.54
CA MET A 89 -8.00 -24.06 7.80
C MET A 89 -9.28 -24.78 7.40
N VAL A 90 -10.41 -24.57 8.10
CA VAL A 90 -11.71 -25.17 7.74
C VAL A 90 -12.37 -24.42 6.57
N PHE A 91 -12.01 -23.14 6.36
CA PHE A 91 -12.56 -22.28 5.33
C PHE A 91 -11.62 -22.02 4.14
N THR A 92 -10.44 -22.66 4.12
CA THR A 92 -9.49 -22.67 2.99
C THR A 92 -9.63 -23.97 2.23
#